data_AF-A0A2S2FAV8-F1
#
_entry.id   AF-A0A2S2FAV8-F1
#
_cell.length_a   1.000
_cell.length_b   1.000
_cell.length_c   1.000
_cell.angle_alpha   90.00
_cell.angle_beta   90.00
_cell.angle_gamma   90.00
#
_symmetry.space_group_name_H-M   'P 1'
#
loop_
_entity.id
_entity.type
_entity.pdbx_description
1 polymer ?
#
loop_
_entity_poly.entity_id
_entity_poly.type
_entity_poly.pdbx_seq_one_letter_code
_entity_poly.pdbx_strand_id
1 'polypeptide(L)'
;MTALGFSSEYYHIKIEELLQLSDSNADLQLKNDHPHIQTDDVILFIGKESKSIADSLFQGREVLRQAQQQGLTHFPTWIMFEQRAPQLGILALLKPIRKKYLDFSTQSYEIALSDIIDNHLERNLKTEETAYNYSDRNKWGVPKDQRQSRFHDIDLSFKEHGYDKTYPMAIMLCRGLGVKDKLHQGHHRMFFCRKYNIPYVQVQFLATNSFSGHLKTLFLWLNKTLKYKQVN
;
A
#
# COMPACT_ATOMS: atom_id res chain seq x y z
N MET A 1 1.59 -19.77 16.77
CA MET A 1 0.63 -18.92 16.05
C MET A 1 1.40 -17.89 15.25
N THR A 2 1.06 -17.72 13.97
CA THR A 2 1.67 -16.67 13.15
C THR A 2 1.11 -15.32 13.57
N ALA A 3 1.96 -14.35 13.91
CA ALA A 3 1.49 -13.03 14.27
C ALA A 3 0.93 -12.33 13.02
N LEU A 4 -0.33 -11.92 13.07
CA LEU A 4 -0.98 -11.19 11.99
C LEU A 4 -0.83 -9.67 12.15
N GLY A 5 -0.94 -8.98 11.02
CA GLY A 5 -1.00 -7.55 10.90
C GLY A 5 -2.12 -7.15 9.94
N PHE A 6 -2.59 -5.92 10.10
CA PHE A 6 -3.63 -5.34 9.27
C PHE A 6 -3.18 -3.98 8.72
N SER A 7 -3.67 -3.60 7.55
CA SER A 7 -3.52 -2.25 7.03
C SER A 7 -4.14 -1.22 7.99
N SER A 8 -3.63 0.01 7.96
CA SER A 8 -4.22 1.08 8.77
C SER A 8 -5.50 1.63 8.15
N GLU A 9 -5.66 1.47 6.84
CA GLU A 9 -6.78 1.98 6.05
C GLU A 9 -7.52 0.84 5.33
N TYR A 10 -8.74 1.15 4.87
CA TYR A 10 -9.46 0.36 3.87
C TYR A 10 -9.12 0.88 2.47
N TYR A 11 -9.08 -0.03 1.50
CA TYR A 11 -8.84 0.28 0.09
C TYR A 11 -10.03 -0.20 -0.73
N HIS A 12 -10.58 0.66 -1.57
CA HIS A 12 -11.61 0.34 -2.54
C HIS A 12 -10.97 -0.45 -3.69
N ILE A 13 -10.84 -1.76 -3.51
CA ILE A 13 -10.26 -2.68 -4.49
C ILE A 13 -11.34 -3.13 -5.48
N LYS A 14 -10.94 -3.32 -6.74
CA LYS A 14 -11.80 -3.85 -7.80
C LYS A 14 -12.35 -5.23 -7.41
N ILE A 15 -13.68 -5.35 -7.40
CA ILE A 15 -14.40 -6.54 -6.91
C ILE A 15 -14.03 -7.79 -7.72
N GLU A 16 -13.88 -7.63 -9.03
CA GLU A 16 -13.54 -8.73 -9.94
C GLU A 16 -12.22 -9.41 -9.56
N GLU A 17 -11.19 -8.63 -9.22
CA GLU A 17 -9.89 -9.14 -8.81
C GLU A 17 -9.96 -9.90 -7.48
N LEU A 18 -10.78 -9.42 -6.54
CA LEU A 18 -11.00 -10.09 -5.26
C LEU A 18 -11.75 -11.42 -5.42
N LEU A 19 -12.76 -11.45 -6.30
CA LEU A 19 -13.56 -12.66 -6.52
C LEU A 19 -12.78 -13.77 -7.24
N GLN A 20 -11.73 -13.42 -7.98
CA GLN A 20 -10.82 -14.39 -8.61
C GLN A 20 -9.89 -15.10 -7.61
N LEU A 21 -9.71 -14.55 -6.41
CA LEU A 21 -8.88 -15.16 -5.37
C LEU A 21 -9.53 -16.43 -4.83
N SER A 22 -8.72 -17.41 -4.44
CA SER A 22 -9.17 -18.54 -3.64
C SER A 22 -9.56 -18.07 -2.23
N ASP A 23 -10.53 -18.73 -1.61
CA ASP A 23 -10.82 -18.51 -0.19
C ASP A 23 -9.65 -18.98 0.68
N SER A 24 -9.38 -18.23 1.74
CA SER A 24 -8.32 -18.56 2.67
C SER A 24 -8.72 -19.77 3.52
N ASN A 25 -7.79 -20.72 3.68
CA ASN A 25 -7.91 -21.80 4.66
C ASN A 25 -7.51 -21.35 6.08
N ALA A 26 -7.26 -20.05 6.27
CA ALA A 26 -6.86 -19.49 7.54
C ALA A 26 -7.98 -19.69 8.58
N ASP A 27 -7.59 -20.26 9.72
CA ASP A 27 -8.47 -20.91 10.68
C ASP A 27 -9.56 -19.99 11.26
N LEU A 28 -10.75 -20.53 11.52
CA LEU A 28 -11.87 -19.83 12.16
C LEU A 28 -11.46 -19.27 13.54
N GLN A 29 -10.45 -19.86 14.18
CA GLN A 29 -9.87 -19.36 15.44
C GLN A 29 -9.31 -17.94 15.33
N LEU A 30 -8.84 -17.51 14.15
CA LEU A 30 -8.33 -16.15 13.93
C LEU A 30 -9.41 -15.07 14.10
N LYS A 31 -10.69 -15.40 13.86
CA LYS A 31 -11.79 -14.46 14.10
C LYS A 31 -12.00 -14.20 15.59
N ASN A 32 -11.75 -15.21 16.44
CA ASN A 32 -11.88 -15.08 17.89
C ASN A 32 -10.76 -14.22 18.49
N ASP A 33 -9.56 -14.25 17.90
CA ASP A 33 -8.41 -13.45 18.34
C ASP A 33 -8.48 -11.98 17.88
N HIS A 34 -9.41 -11.66 16.96
CA HIS A 34 -9.59 -10.34 16.39
C HIS A 34 -11.07 -9.90 16.44
N PRO A 35 -11.59 -9.53 17.63
CA PRO A 35 -13.01 -9.19 17.84
C PRO A 35 -13.49 -7.94 17.09
N HIS A 36 -12.59 -7.22 16.44
CA HIS A 36 -12.92 -6.05 15.61
C HIS A 36 -13.29 -6.41 14.18
N ILE A 37 -13.06 -7.67 13.75
CA ILE A 37 -13.52 -8.14 12.44
C ILE A 37 -15.03 -8.35 12.52
N GLN A 38 -15.76 -7.57 11.74
CA GLN A 38 -17.21 -7.68 11.60
C GLN A 38 -17.55 -8.76 10.57
N THR A 39 -18.77 -9.28 10.59
CA THR A 39 -19.23 -10.30 9.62
C THR A 39 -19.22 -9.78 8.18
N ASP A 40 -19.43 -8.48 8.02
CA ASP A 40 -19.64 -7.84 6.72
C ASP A 40 -18.33 -7.25 6.16
N ASP A 41 -17.23 -7.37 6.91
CA ASP A 41 -15.90 -6.95 6.44
C ASP A 41 -15.45 -7.81 5.25
N VAL A 42 -14.97 -7.15 4.20
CA VAL A 42 -14.20 -7.77 3.13
C VAL A 42 -12.72 -7.67 3.47
N ILE A 43 -12.05 -8.81 3.55
CA ILE A 43 -10.66 -8.89 3.98
C ILE A 43 -9.84 -9.64 2.94
N LEU A 44 -8.86 -8.94 2.36
CA LEU A 44 -7.83 -9.50 1.50
C LEU A 44 -6.65 -9.97 2.34
N PHE A 45 -6.30 -11.25 2.28
CA PHE A 45 -5.07 -11.77 2.88
C PHE A 45 -3.96 -11.85 1.85
N ILE A 46 -2.97 -10.96 1.99
CA ILE A 46 -1.81 -10.95 1.08
C ILE A 46 -0.77 -12.00 1.49
N GLY A 47 -0.33 -12.75 0.49
CA GLY A 47 0.63 -13.83 0.62
C GLY A 47 2.08 -13.33 0.72
N LYS A 48 3.01 -14.10 0.14
CA LYS A 48 4.45 -13.83 0.15
C LYS A 48 5.03 -14.16 -1.22
N GLU A 49 5.29 -13.12 -2.00
CA GLU A 49 5.91 -13.24 -3.33
C GLU A 49 7.23 -14.01 -3.26
N SER A 50 8.10 -13.69 -2.30
CA SER A 50 9.41 -14.36 -2.15
C SER A 50 9.34 -15.87 -1.90
N LYS A 51 8.18 -16.38 -1.49
CA LYS A 51 7.92 -17.80 -1.20
C LYS A 51 6.86 -18.41 -2.11
N SER A 52 6.40 -17.69 -3.13
CA SER A 52 5.30 -18.09 -4.00
C SER A 52 4.02 -18.49 -3.24
N ILE A 53 3.77 -17.86 -2.10
CA ILE A 53 2.53 -18.06 -1.33
C ILE A 53 1.50 -17.08 -1.88
N ALA A 54 0.46 -17.59 -2.51
CA ALA A 54 -0.58 -16.79 -3.17
C ALA A 54 -1.39 -15.93 -2.20
N ASP A 55 -1.93 -14.83 -2.72
CA ASP A 55 -2.93 -14.00 -2.06
C ASP A 55 -4.27 -14.76 -2.03
N SER A 56 -5.11 -14.50 -1.02
CA SER A 56 -6.39 -15.17 -0.84
C SER A 56 -7.45 -14.22 -0.25
N LEU A 57 -8.72 -14.51 -0.51
CA LEU A 57 -9.82 -13.81 0.13
C LEU A 57 -10.09 -14.44 1.49
N PHE A 58 -9.88 -13.69 2.57
CA PHE A 58 -10.10 -14.20 3.93
C PHE A 58 -11.58 -14.18 4.31
N GLN A 59 -12.28 -13.11 3.93
CA GLN A 59 -13.70 -12.95 4.22
C GLN A 59 -14.36 -12.00 3.20
N GLY A 60 -15.68 -12.14 3.05
CA GLY A 60 -16.52 -11.15 2.37
C GLY A 60 -16.95 -11.54 0.96
N ARG A 61 -16.78 -12.80 0.56
CA ARG A 61 -17.15 -13.27 -0.80
C ARG A 61 -18.61 -13.00 -1.14
N GLU A 62 -19.54 -13.33 -0.25
CA GLU A 62 -20.96 -13.09 -0.51
C GLU A 62 -21.29 -11.58 -0.53
N VAL A 63 -20.65 -10.79 0.34
CA VAL A 63 -20.77 -9.32 0.35
C VAL A 63 -20.31 -8.75 -1.00
N LEU A 64 -19.17 -9.22 -1.52
CA LEU A 64 -18.64 -8.83 -2.83
C LEU A 64 -19.57 -9.21 -3.97
N ARG A 65 -20.16 -10.42 -3.96
CA ARG A 65 -21.13 -10.85 -4.97
C ARG A 65 -22.39 -9.98 -4.95
N GLN A 66 -22.91 -9.66 -3.78
CA GLN A 66 -24.06 -8.77 -3.63
C GLN A 66 -23.73 -7.35 -4.11
N ALA A 67 -22.57 -6.82 -3.73
CA ALA A 67 -22.09 -5.52 -4.20
C ALA A 67 -21.94 -5.47 -5.73
N GLN A 68 -21.41 -6.53 -6.34
CA GLN A 68 -21.31 -6.66 -7.79
C GLN A 68 -22.69 -6.69 -8.46
N GLN A 69 -23.66 -7.40 -7.88
CA GLN A 69 -25.05 -7.42 -8.36
C GLN A 69 -25.73 -6.05 -8.25
N GLN A 70 -25.33 -5.23 -7.27
CA GLN A 70 -25.77 -3.85 -7.11
C GLN A 70 -25.08 -2.87 -8.07
N GLY A 71 -24.16 -3.36 -8.93
CA GLY A 71 -23.47 -2.54 -9.93
C GLY A 71 -22.21 -1.83 -9.42
N LEU A 72 -21.76 -2.15 -8.19
CA LEU A 72 -20.48 -1.64 -7.69
C LEU A 72 -19.32 -2.33 -8.42
N THR A 73 -18.27 -1.57 -8.70
CA THR A 73 -17.04 -2.08 -9.34
C THR A 73 -15.89 -2.24 -8.36
N HIS A 74 -15.90 -1.45 -7.28
CA HIS A 74 -14.89 -1.44 -6.22
C HIS A 74 -15.57 -1.53 -4.86
N PHE A 75 -14.90 -2.15 -3.89
CA PHE A 75 -15.45 -2.33 -2.55
C PHE A 75 -14.41 -2.06 -1.46
N PRO A 76 -14.78 -1.38 -0.35
CA PRO A 76 -13.86 -1.13 0.76
C PRO A 76 -13.36 -2.45 1.34
N THR A 77 -12.05 -2.66 1.25
CA THR A 77 -11.39 -3.92 1.60
C THR A 77 -10.26 -3.67 2.57
N TRP A 78 -10.22 -4.46 3.65
CA TRP A 78 -9.15 -4.40 4.63
C TRP A 78 -8.04 -5.40 4.28
N ILE A 79 -6.78 -5.02 4.48
CA ILE A 79 -5.65 -5.86 4.08
C ILE A 79 -5.06 -6.54 5.30
N MET A 80 -5.05 -7.87 5.30
CA MET A 80 -4.47 -8.71 6.33
C MET A 80 -3.17 -9.34 5.81
N PHE A 81 -2.18 -9.52 6.69
CA PHE A 81 -0.90 -10.14 6.33
C PHE A 81 -0.23 -10.82 7.53
N GLU A 82 0.62 -11.81 7.26
CA GLU A 82 1.53 -12.33 8.30
C GLU A 82 2.69 -11.38 8.53
N GLN A 83 2.98 -11.06 9.79
CA GLN A 83 4.13 -10.24 10.14
C GLN A 83 5.44 -10.94 9.75
N ARG A 84 6.39 -10.18 9.19
CA ARG A 84 7.61 -10.75 8.60
C ARG A 84 8.72 -11.08 9.61
N ALA A 85 8.77 -10.38 10.75
CA ALA A 85 9.70 -10.63 11.84
C ALA A 85 9.13 -10.17 13.21
N PRO A 86 7.99 -10.74 13.65
CA PRO A 86 7.31 -10.31 14.88
C PRO A 86 8.19 -10.45 16.13
N GLN A 87 9.12 -11.41 16.15
CA GLN A 87 10.05 -11.66 17.24
C GLN A 87 11.02 -10.49 17.51
N LEU A 88 11.19 -9.56 16.56
CA LEU A 88 12.07 -8.41 16.72
C LEU A 88 11.40 -7.22 17.43
N GLY A 89 10.08 -7.26 17.62
CA GLY A 89 9.33 -6.19 18.28
C GLY A 89 9.70 -4.81 17.73
N ILE A 90 10.01 -3.85 18.62
CA ILE A 90 10.35 -2.46 18.26
C ILE A 90 11.59 -2.38 17.34
N LEU A 91 12.53 -3.33 17.42
CA LEU A 91 13.71 -3.33 16.55
C LEU A 91 13.34 -3.48 15.08
N ALA A 92 12.19 -4.08 14.76
CA ALA A 92 11.66 -4.13 13.39
C ALA A 92 11.43 -2.74 12.76
N LEU A 93 11.36 -1.68 13.56
CA LEU A 93 11.25 -0.31 13.07
C LEU A 93 12.55 0.21 12.47
N LEU A 94 13.70 -0.37 12.79
CA LEU A 94 14.98 0.08 12.25
C LEU A 94 15.01 -0.16 10.73
N LYS A 95 15.38 0.89 9.98
CA LYS A 95 15.43 0.87 8.51
C LYS A 95 16.17 -0.35 7.91
N PRO A 96 17.36 -0.76 8.38
CA PRO A 96 18.03 -1.93 7.81
C PRO A 96 17.27 -3.23 8.07
N ILE A 97 16.71 -3.39 9.27
CA ILE A 97 15.93 -4.58 9.64
C ILE A 97 14.66 -4.63 8.80
N ARG A 98 13.91 -3.53 8.72
CA ARG A 98 12.69 -3.46 7.91
C ARG A 98 12.94 -3.77 6.44
N LYS A 99 14.06 -3.28 5.88
CA LYS A 99 14.46 -3.59 4.50
C LYS A 99 14.74 -5.08 4.29
N LYS A 100 15.24 -5.77 5.32
CA LYS A 100 15.50 -7.21 5.29
C LYS A 100 14.22 -8.03 5.46
N TYR A 101 13.26 -7.54 6.24
CA TYR A 101 12.00 -8.22 6.56
C TYR A 101 10.80 -7.47 5.99
N LEU A 102 10.69 -7.50 4.66
CA LEU A 102 9.54 -7.04 3.88
C LEU A 102 9.26 -8.05 2.77
N ASP A 103 8.02 -8.12 2.31
CA ASP A 103 7.64 -9.00 1.20
C ASP A 103 6.37 -8.51 0.51
N PHE A 104 6.32 -8.61 -0.81
CA PHE A 104 5.20 -8.15 -1.61
C PHE A 104 4.05 -9.16 -1.61
N SER A 105 2.84 -8.65 -1.89
CA SER A 105 1.71 -9.45 -2.35
C SER A 105 2.04 -10.11 -3.69
N THR A 106 1.47 -11.27 -3.95
CA THR A 106 1.71 -12.00 -5.21
C THR A 106 1.01 -11.37 -6.40
N GLN A 107 -0.08 -10.65 -6.15
CA GLN A 107 -0.83 -9.93 -7.17
C GLN A 107 -0.77 -8.42 -6.93
N SER A 108 -1.14 -7.69 -7.97
CA SER A 108 -1.41 -6.26 -7.89
C SER A 108 -2.92 -6.05 -8.05
N TYR A 109 -3.42 -4.98 -7.45
CA TYR A 109 -4.84 -4.69 -7.36
C TYR A 109 -5.14 -3.28 -7.87
N GLU A 110 -6.22 -3.13 -8.61
CA GLU A 110 -6.77 -1.84 -8.97
C GLU A 110 -7.50 -1.24 -7.76
N ILE A 111 -7.10 -0.03 -7.35
CA ILE A 111 -7.73 0.72 -6.26
C ILE A 111 -8.12 2.12 -6.69
N ALA A 112 -9.05 2.74 -5.95
CA ALA A 112 -9.34 4.15 -6.09
C ALA A 112 -8.11 5.01 -5.72
N LEU A 113 -7.75 5.95 -6.59
CA LEU A 113 -6.66 6.89 -6.32
C LEU A 113 -6.94 7.73 -5.06
N SER A 114 -8.21 8.05 -4.80
CA SER A 114 -8.65 8.79 -3.61
C SER A 114 -8.19 8.13 -2.32
N ASP A 115 -8.13 6.80 -2.24
CA ASP A 115 -7.68 6.10 -1.03
C ASP A 115 -6.22 6.42 -0.68
N ILE A 116 -5.39 6.72 -1.68
CA ILE A 116 -3.99 7.14 -1.46
C ILE A 116 -3.95 8.61 -0.98
N ILE A 117 -4.80 9.45 -1.57
CA ILE A 117 -4.85 10.90 -1.35
C ILE A 117 -5.42 11.23 0.04
N ASP A 118 -6.62 10.74 0.31
CA ASP A 118 -7.44 11.12 1.46
C ASP A 118 -6.84 10.58 2.76
N ASN A 119 -6.23 9.39 2.70
CA ASN A 119 -5.54 8.80 3.84
C ASN A 119 -4.10 9.32 4.04
N HIS A 120 -3.64 10.22 3.15
CA HIS A 120 -2.32 10.83 3.16
C HIS A 120 -1.17 9.79 3.18
N LEU A 121 -1.24 8.82 2.27
CA LEU A 121 -0.22 7.77 2.12
C LEU A 121 1.07 8.32 1.51
N GLU A 122 0.92 9.34 0.67
CA GLU A 122 2.00 9.96 -0.06
C GLU A 122 3.07 10.56 0.86
N ARG A 123 4.29 10.58 0.32
CA ARG A 123 5.44 11.27 0.89
C ARG A 123 6.21 11.88 -0.27
N ASN A 124 6.67 13.11 -0.11
CA ASN A 124 7.57 13.76 -1.07
C ASN A 124 7.08 13.63 -2.53
N LEU A 125 5.87 14.14 -2.83
CA LEU A 125 5.33 14.14 -4.19
C LEU A 125 6.36 14.75 -5.15
N LYS A 126 6.65 14.05 -6.24
CA LYS A 126 7.64 14.49 -7.23
C LYS A 126 6.95 15.34 -8.30
N THR A 127 6.83 16.62 -8.00
CA THR A 127 6.38 17.67 -8.94
C THR A 127 7.44 17.94 -10.00
N GLU A 128 7.10 18.73 -11.01
CA GLU A 128 8.07 19.16 -12.04
C GLU A 128 9.30 19.84 -11.43
N GLU A 129 9.10 20.68 -10.41
CA GLU A 129 10.16 21.44 -9.75
C GLU A 129 11.01 20.58 -8.81
N THR A 130 10.45 19.49 -8.28
CA THR A 130 11.09 18.64 -7.24
C THR A 130 11.54 17.27 -7.76
N ALA A 131 11.12 16.91 -8.96
CA ALA A 131 11.51 15.71 -9.69
C ALA A 131 13.01 15.70 -9.93
N TYR A 132 13.67 14.60 -9.56
CA TYR A 132 15.10 14.40 -9.76
C TYR A 132 16.00 15.47 -9.13
N ASN A 133 15.49 16.32 -8.22
CA ASN A 133 16.31 17.18 -7.39
C ASN A 133 17.11 16.32 -6.41
N TYR A 134 18.34 16.02 -6.79
CA TYR A 134 19.35 15.57 -5.84
C TYR A 134 20.02 16.82 -5.26
N SER A 135 20.37 16.79 -3.98
CA SER A 135 21.23 17.83 -3.40
C SER A 135 22.48 17.99 -4.28
N ASP A 136 22.94 19.22 -4.52
CA ASP A 136 24.13 19.54 -5.35
C ASP A 136 25.41 18.81 -4.90
N ARG A 137 25.40 18.24 -3.68
CA ARG A 137 26.45 17.36 -3.13
C ARG A 137 26.46 15.94 -3.72
N ASN A 138 25.50 15.56 -4.55
CA ASN A 138 25.40 14.21 -5.10
C ASN A 138 26.16 14.13 -6.43
N LYS A 139 27.33 13.48 -6.42
CA LYS A 139 28.19 13.24 -7.60
C LYS A 139 27.50 12.48 -8.76
N TRP A 140 26.30 11.97 -8.51
CA TRP A 140 25.45 11.23 -9.45
C TRP A 140 24.17 12.00 -9.82
N GLY A 141 24.11 13.31 -9.53
CA GLY A 141 22.97 14.14 -9.89
C GLY A 141 22.79 14.23 -11.41
N VAL A 142 21.55 14.06 -11.88
CA VAL A 142 21.22 14.20 -13.30
C VAL A 142 21.27 15.70 -13.68
N PRO A 143 21.94 16.09 -14.78
CA PRO A 143 21.96 17.48 -15.26
C PRO A 143 20.54 18.04 -15.42
N LYS A 144 20.37 19.36 -15.20
CA LYS A 144 19.04 20.01 -15.19
C LYS A 144 18.22 19.72 -16.46
N ASP A 145 18.83 19.82 -17.63
CA ASP A 145 18.14 19.63 -18.90
C ASP A 145 17.68 18.17 -19.09
N GLN A 146 18.49 17.21 -18.65
CA GLN A 146 18.11 15.80 -18.64
C GLN A 146 16.97 15.50 -17.65
N ARG A 147 16.88 16.24 -16.55
CA ARG A 147 15.76 16.11 -15.59
C ARG A 147 14.44 16.59 -16.19
N GLN A 148 14.47 17.73 -16.86
CA GLN A 148 13.30 18.29 -17.54
C GLN A 148 12.86 17.40 -18.70
N SER A 149 13.80 16.90 -19.52
CA SER A 149 13.51 15.94 -20.59
C SER A 149 12.82 14.69 -20.05
N ARG A 150 13.39 14.04 -19.02
CA ARG A 150 12.77 12.84 -18.42
C ARG A 150 11.37 13.08 -17.88
N PHE A 151 11.15 14.23 -17.25
CA PHE A 151 9.83 14.59 -16.74
C PHE A 151 8.84 14.82 -17.90
N HIS A 152 9.28 15.49 -18.96
CA HIS A 152 8.52 15.72 -20.17
C HIS A 152 8.15 14.42 -20.89
N ASP A 153 9.08 13.47 -20.99
CA ASP A 153 8.83 12.16 -21.63
C ASP A 153 7.74 11.39 -20.88
N ILE A 154 7.74 11.43 -19.54
CA ILE A 154 6.68 10.81 -18.74
C ILE A 154 5.35 11.56 -18.95
N ASP A 155 5.38 12.89 -19.02
CA ASP A 155 4.19 13.71 -19.27
C ASP A 155 3.53 13.38 -20.62
N LEU A 156 4.35 13.26 -21.68
CA LEU A 156 3.89 12.85 -23.01
C LEU A 156 3.33 11.43 -22.99
N SER A 157 4.04 10.49 -22.35
CA SER A 157 3.56 9.11 -22.22
C SER A 157 2.17 9.04 -21.56
N PHE A 158 1.93 9.80 -20.49
CA PHE A 158 0.62 9.86 -19.84
C PHE A 158 -0.45 10.54 -20.70
N LYS A 159 -0.10 11.57 -21.49
CA LYS A 159 -1.04 12.19 -22.43
C LYS A 159 -1.50 11.23 -23.52
N GLU A 160 -0.58 10.46 -24.06
CA GLU A 160 -0.82 9.59 -25.21
C GLU A 160 -1.45 8.27 -24.81
N HIS A 161 -0.99 7.67 -23.70
CA HIS A 161 -1.32 6.29 -23.33
C HIS A 161 -2.05 6.17 -21.97
N GLY A 162 -2.13 7.25 -21.20
CA GLY A 162 -2.68 7.22 -19.85
C GLY A 162 -1.78 6.51 -18.85
N TYR A 163 -2.39 6.03 -17.75
CA TYR A 163 -1.67 5.29 -16.71
C TYR A 163 -1.48 3.82 -17.10
N ASP A 164 -0.22 3.39 -17.18
CA ASP A 164 0.13 1.99 -17.43
C ASP A 164 0.00 1.14 -16.15
N LYS A 165 -1.01 0.25 -16.15
CA LYS A 165 -1.33 -0.66 -15.04
C LYS A 165 -0.33 -1.81 -14.88
N THR A 166 0.49 -2.10 -15.89
CA THR A 166 1.53 -3.15 -15.80
C THR A 166 2.66 -2.77 -14.82
N TYR A 167 2.77 -1.48 -14.50
CA TYR A 167 3.73 -0.97 -13.53
C TYR A 167 3.04 -0.41 -12.28
N PRO A 168 2.62 -1.28 -11.35
CA PRO A 168 1.91 -0.86 -10.16
C PRO A 168 2.74 0.07 -9.27
N MET A 169 2.04 0.90 -8.49
CA MET A 169 2.63 1.59 -7.35
C MET A 169 2.78 0.60 -6.18
N ALA A 170 3.63 0.91 -5.20
CA ALA A 170 3.79 0.04 -4.03
C ALA A 170 3.28 0.73 -2.78
N ILE A 171 2.36 0.11 -2.05
CA ILE A 171 1.90 0.57 -0.74
C ILE A 171 2.51 -0.32 0.33
N MET A 172 3.33 0.25 1.22
CA MET A 172 3.87 -0.48 2.36
C MET A 172 2.93 -0.35 3.55
N LEU A 173 2.38 -1.49 3.94
CA LEU A 173 1.47 -1.62 5.07
C LEU A 173 2.21 -1.36 6.37
N CYS A 174 1.61 -0.60 7.28
CA CYS A 174 2.16 -0.28 8.59
C CYS A 174 3.57 0.37 8.55
N ARG A 175 3.99 1.03 7.46
CA ARG A 175 5.34 1.64 7.37
C ARG A 175 5.61 2.69 8.45
N GLY A 176 4.64 3.54 8.75
CA GLY A 176 4.75 4.62 9.73
C GLY A 176 4.71 4.05 11.13
N LEU A 177 5.88 3.85 11.75
CA LEU A 177 6.03 3.29 13.10
C LEU A 177 5.27 1.97 13.33
N GLY A 178 5.07 1.15 12.29
CA GLY A 178 4.37 -0.13 12.40
C GLY A 178 2.85 0.01 12.58
N VAL A 179 2.27 1.18 12.31
CA VAL A 179 0.84 1.46 12.56
C VAL A 179 0.12 2.23 11.45
N LYS A 180 0.84 2.88 10.53
CA LYS A 180 0.24 3.64 9.43
C LYS A 180 0.79 3.25 8.07
N ASP A 181 -0.07 3.06 7.09
CA ASP A 181 0.31 2.73 5.72
C ASP A 181 0.95 3.93 5.01
N LYS A 182 1.80 3.65 4.03
CA LYS A 182 2.46 4.69 3.22
C LYS A 182 2.78 4.21 1.81
N LEU A 183 2.72 5.14 0.86
CA LEU A 183 3.24 4.95 -0.47
C LEU A 183 4.75 4.72 -0.40
N HIS A 184 5.18 3.56 -0.87
CA HIS A 184 6.57 3.12 -0.86
C HIS A 184 7.29 3.43 -2.18
N GLN A 185 6.62 3.25 -3.30
CA GLN A 185 7.10 3.52 -4.66
C GLN A 185 5.95 4.06 -5.51
N GLY A 186 6.28 4.82 -6.57
CA GLY A 186 5.29 5.39 -7.48
C GLY A 186 5.05 6.90 -7.35
N HIS A 187 5.90 7.64 -6.64
CA HIS A 187 5.71 9.07 -6.38
C HIS A 187 5.55 9.96 -7.64
N HIS A 188 6.23 9.62 -8.74
CA HIS A 188 6.04 10.31 -10.03
C HIS A 188 4.70 9.94 -10.68
N ARG A 189 4.36 8.64 -10.69
CA ARG A 189 3.07 8.15 -11.22
C ARG A 189 1.91 8.82 -10.51
N MET A 190 1.99 8.92 -9.18
CA MET A 190 1.01 9.61 -8.36
C MET A 190 0.77 11.07 -8.80
N PHE A 191 1.84 11.81 -9.11
CA PHE A 191 1.74 13.17 -9.62
C PHE A 191 0.98 13.21 -10.96
N PHE A 192 1.36 12.37 -11.92
CA PHE A 192 0.71 12.36 -13.24
C PHE A 192 -0.72 11.81 -13.21
N CYS A 193 -1.00 10.79 -12.39
CA CYS A 193 -2.36 10.31 -12.18
C CYS A 193 -3.28 11.43 -11.66
N ARG A 194 -2.78 12.29 -10.77
CA ARG A 194 -3.51 13.50 -10.35
C ARG A 194 -3.67 14.51 -11.48
N LYS A 195 -2.57 14.83 -12.18
CA LYS A 195 -2.57 15.80 -13.28
C LYS A 195 -3.59 15.44 -14.37
N TYR A 196 -3.73 14.16 -14.69
CA TYR A 196 -4.60 13.63 -15.73
C TYR A 196 -5.94 13.06 -15.21
N ASN A 197 -6.30 13.33 -13.96
CA ASN A 197 -7.56 12.88 -13.35
C ASN A 197 -7.82 11.37 -13.48
N ILE A 198 -6.78 10.56 -13.33
CA ILE A 198 -6.88 9.09 -13.37
C ILE A 198 -7.54 8.62 -12.06
N PRO A 199 -8.74 8.02 -12.10
CA PRO A 199 -9.48 7.70 -10.88
C PRO A 199 -9.04 6.40 -10.21
N TYR A 200 -8.48 5.46 -10.99
CA TYR A 200 -8.09 4.14 -10.53
C TYR A 200 -6.65 3.80 -10.92
N VAL A 201 -5.92 3.15 -10.03
CA VAL A 201 -4.50 2.85 -10.19
C VAL A 201 -4.18 1.44 -9.71
N GLN A 202 -3.15 0.83 -10.29
CA GLN A 202 -2.69 -0.50 -9.89
C GLN A 202 -1.71 -0.36 -8.73
N VAL A 203 -1.90 -1.16 -7.69
CA VAL A 203 -1.02 -1.18 -6.52
C VAL A 203 -0.62 -2.61 -6.15
N GLN A 204 0.62 -2.77 -5.70
CA GLN A 204 1.09 -3.98 -5.03
C GLN A 204 1.30 -3.66 -3.55
N PHE A 205 0.80 -4.52 -2.67
CA PHE A 205 0.93 -4.32 -1.24
C PHE A 205 2.25 -4.92 -0.75
N LEU A 206 2.88 -4.25 0.20
CA LEU A 206 4.16 -4.64 0.78
C LEU A 206 4.01 -4.77 2.29
N ALA A 207 4.06 -6.01 2.78
CA ALA A 207 3.94 -6.32 4.19
C ALA A 207 5.29 -6.24 4.90
N THR A 208 5.24 -5.87 6.18
CA THR A 208 6.38 -5.86 7.10
C THR A 208 5.94 -6.29 8.50
N ASN A 209 6.37 -5.59 9.56
CA ASN A 209 5.88 -5.78 10.92
C ASN A 209 4.88 -4.69 11.30
N SER A 210 3.94 -5.04 12.17
CA SER A 210 2.90 -4.15 12.70
C SER A 210 2.82 -4.24 14.21
N PHE A 211 2.39 -3.17 14.87
CA PHE A 211 2.15 -3.17 16.31
C PHE A 211 0.67 -3.12 16.63
N SER A 212 0.30 -3.80 17.71
CA SER A 212 -1.05 -3.84 18.28
C SER A 212 -1.02 -3.34 19.74
N GLY A 213 -2.21 -3.23 20.36
CA GLY A 213 -2.35 -2.86 21.77
C GLY A 213 -1.82 -1.46 22.12
N HIS A 214 -1.27 -1.30 23.32
CA HIS A 214 -0.78 -0.01 23.83
C HIS A 214 0.33 0.61 22.97
N LEU A 215 1.20 -0.22 22.36
CA LEU A 215 2.23 0.26 21.44
C LEU A 215 1.62 0.87 20.17
N LYS A 216 0.52 0.30 19.66
CA LYS A 216 -0.20 0.89 18.52
C LYS A 216 -0.70 2.29 18.88
N THR A 217 -1.36 2.45 20.03
CA THR A 217 -1.88 3.75 20.49
C THR A 217 -0.77 4.78 20.64
N LEU A 218 0.35 4.40 21.28
CA LEU A 218 1.51 5.28 21.43
C LEU A 218 2.10 5.70 20.08
N PHE A 219 2.29 4.76 19.15
CA PHE A 219 2.86 5.06 17.84
C PHE A 219 1.90 5.84 16.92
N LEU A 220 0.59 5.67 17.05
CA LEU A 220 -0.39 6.50 16.38
C LEU A 220 -0.33 7.95 16.89
N TRP A 221 -0.23 8.13 18.21
CA TRP A 221 -0.03 9.45 18.80
C TRP A 221 1.30 10.07 18.33
N LEU A 222 2.40 9.32 18.37
CA LEU A 222 3.71 9.77 17.88
C LEU A 222 3.70 10.14 16.39
N ASN A 223 3.01 9.37 15.54
CA ASN A 223 2.88 9.70 14.12
C ASN A 223 2.08 11.00 13.87
N LYS A 224 1.16 11.36 14.77
CA LYS A 224 0.40 12.62 14.69
C LYS A 224 1.22 13.81 15.20
N THR A 225 1.99 13.62 16.28
CA THR A 225 2.76 14.69 16.93
C THR A 225 4.10 14.96 16.26
N LEU A 226 4.82 13.90 15.88
CA LEU A 226 5.97 14.00 15.00
C LEU A 226 5.41 14.25 13.60
N LYS A 227 5.24 15.53 13.24
CA LYS A 227 5.33 15.94 11.83
C LYS A 227 6.72 15.55 11.38
N TYR A 228 6.89 14.29 10.98
CA TYR A 228 8.13 13.78 10.43
C TYR A 228 8.49 14.77 9.34
N LYS A 229 9.56 15.56 9.54
CA LYS A 229 10.08 16.47 8.53
C LYS A 229 10.31 15.59 7.31
N GLN A 230 9.37 15.66 6.38
CA GLN A 230 9.51 15.08 5.06
C GLN A 230 10.71 15.81 4.50
N VAL A 231 11.83 15.09 4.36
CA VAL A 231 13.06 15.67 3.85
C VAL A 231 12.72 16.10 2.43
N ASN A 232 12.57 17.42 2.25
CA ASN A 232 12.39 18.07 0.95
C ASN A 232 13.54 17.68 0.03
#